data_AF-A0A7L3FLZ0-F1
#
_entry.id   AF-A0A7L3FLZ0-F1
#
_cell.length_a   1.000
_cell.length_b   1.000
_cell.length_c   1.000
_cell.angle_alpha   90.00
_cell.angle_beta   90.00
_cell.angle_gamma   90.00
#
_symmetry.space_group_name_H-M   'P 1'
#
loop_
_entity.id
_entity.type
_entity.pdbx_description
1 polymer ?
#
loop_
_entity_poly.entity_id
_entity_poly.type
_entity_poly.pdbx_seq_one_letter_code
_entity_poly.pdbx_strand_id
1 'polypeptide(L)'
;MMDLKVDEEEVDSGQPVSIQAFASSSTLHGLSHIFSYERLSLKRVVWALCFLGSLALLALVCTNRIQYYFLYPHVTKLDEVAATRLTFPAVTFCNLNEFRFSRVTKNDLYHAGELLALLNNRYEIPDTQTADEKQLEILQDKANFRNFKPKPFNMLEFYDRAGHDIREMLLSCFFRGEPCTPEDFKVVFTRYGKCYTFNAGQDGKPRLITMKGGTGNGLEIMLDIQQDEYLPVWGETDETSFEAGIKVQIHSQDEPPLIDQLGFGVAPGFQTFVSCQEQRLIYLPPPWGDCKAAAGDSEFYDTYSITACRIDCETRYLVENCNCRMVHMPGDAPYCTPEQYKECADPALDFLVEKDNEYCVCEMPCNVTRYGKELSMVKIPSKASAKYLAKKYNKSEQYIGENILVLDIFFEALNYETIEQKKAYEVAGLLGDIGGQMGLFIGASILTVLELFDYAYEVIKHRLCRRGKCHKNHKRNNTDKGIALSMDDVKRHNPCESIRGHPAGMTYAANILPHHPARGTFEDFTC
;
A
#
# COMPACT_ATOMS: atom_id res chain seq x y z
N MET A 1 -85.55 14.14 -41.86
CA MET A 1 -85.31 15.56 -41.48
C MET A 1 -85.75 15.72 -40.04
N MET A 2 -84.78 15.58 -39.14
CA MET A 2 -84.70 16.13 -37.78
C MET A 2 -83.39 15.58 -37.22
N ASP A 3 -82.31 16.28 -37.58
CA ASP A 3 -80.98 16.07 -37.03
C ASP A 3 -81.00 16.45 -35.54
N LEU A 4 -80.81 15.46 -34.67
CA LEU A 4 -80.42 15.71 -33.29
C LEU A 4 -78.92 15.98 -33.28
N LYS A 5 -78.57 17.26 -33.13
CA LYS A 5 -77.24 17.70 -32.72
C LYS A 5 -76.96 17.12 -31.32
N VAL A 6 -75.92 16.30 -31.24
CA VAL A 6 -75.22 16.00 -29.99
C VAL A 6 -74.25 17.16 -29.79
N ASP A 7 -74.48 17.98 -28.77
CA ASP A 7 -73.50 18.96 -28.32
C ASP A 7 -72.35 18.21 -27.64
N GLU A 8 -71.16 18.25 -28.25
CA GLU A 8 -69.91 17.83 -27.61
C GLU A 8 -69.58 18.86 -26.52
N GLU A 9 -69.72 18.47 -25.25
CA GLU A 9 -69.15 19.23 -24.14
C GLU A 9 -67.62 19.21 -24.26
N GLU A 10 -67.02 20.38 -24.47
CA GLU A 10 -65.59 20.64 -24.35
C GLU A 10 -65.09 20.17 -22.98
N VAL A 11 -64.33 19.07 -22.96
CA VAL A 11 -63.59 18.61 -21.78
C VAL A 11 -62.50 19.65 -21.48
N ASP A 12 -62.62 20.29 -20.32
CA ASP A 12 -61.64 21.19 -19.69
C ASP A 12 -60.26 20.50 -19.57
N SER A 13 -59.44 20.59 -20.62
CA SER A 13 -58.11 19.99 -20.72
C SER A 13 -57.05 20.79 -19.96
N GLY A 14 -57.33 21.09 -18.69
CA GLY A 14 -56.45 21.91 -17.86
C GLY A 14 -56.45 21.57 -16.38
N GLN A 15 -57.32 20.68 -15.89
CA GLN A 15 -57.34 20.29 -14.49
C GLN A 15 -56.39 19.11 -14.24
N PRO A 16 -55.52 19.19 -13.21
CA PRO A 16 -54.67 18.06 -12.86
C PRO A 16 -55.56 16.90 -12.42
N VAL A 17 -55.17 15.68 -12.81
CA VAL A 17 -55.81 14.44 -12.39
C VAL A 17 -55.99 14.46 -10.87
N SER A 18 -57.19 14.10 -10.38
CA SER A 18 -57.47 14.15 -8.95
C SER A 18 -56.57 13.17 -8.18
N ILE A 19 -56.23 13.49 -6.93
CA ILE A 19 -55.38 12.63 -6.09
C ILE A 19 -55.94 11.21 -5.95
N GLN A 20 -57.27 11.06 -6.03
CA GLN A 20 -57.97 9.77 -6.00
C GLN A 20 -57.75 8.98 -7.28
N ALA A 21 -57.81 9.64 -8.44
CA ALA A 21 -57.52 9.00 -9.73
C ALA A 21 -56.04 8.60 -9.81
N PHE A 22 -55.12 9.46 -9.41
CA PHE A 22 -53.68 9.14 -9.34
C PHE A 22 -53.39 7.97 -8.39
N ALA A 23 -53.93 8.00 -7.16
CA ALA A 23 -53.74 6.94 -6.18
C ALA A 23 -54.33 5.59 -6.62
N SER A 24 -55.35 5.60 -7.49
CA SER A 24 -55.93 4.37 -8.04
C SER A 24 -55.11 3.77 -9.20
N SER A 25 -54.35 4.58 -9.92
CA SER A 25 -53.45 4.14 -11.00
C SER A 25 -52.00 3.93 -10.56
N SER A 26 -51.68 4.26 -9.31
CA SER A 26 -50.30 4.25 -8.84
C SER A 26 -49.80 2.88 -8.43
N THR A 27 -48.48 2.70 -8.55
CA THR A 27 -47.77 1.46 -8.20
C THR A 27 -47.57 1.26 -6.69
N LEU A 28 -47.90 2.25 -5.85
CA LEU A 28 -47.80 2.14 -4.40
C LEU A 28 -48.94 1.32 -3.78
N HIS A 29 -48.59 0.22 -3.12
CA HIS A 29 -49.57 -0.73 -2.55
C HIS A 29 -50.55 -0.13 -1.54
N GLY A 30 -50.18 0.94 -0.82
CA GLY A 30 -51.02 1.54 0.21
C GLY A 30 -51.94 2.68 -0.25
N LEU A 31 -51.64 3.36 -1.37
CA LEU A 31 -52.31 4.60 -1.74
C LEU A 31 -53.75 4.39 -2.21
N SER A 32 -54.02 3.31 -2.95
CA SER A 32 -55.34 2.99 -3.48
C SER A 32 -56.40 2.75 -2.38
N HIS A 33 -55.99 2.17 -1.25
CA HIS A 33 -56.85 1.91 -0.10
C HIS A 33 -57.07 3.15 0.79
N ILE A 34 -56.12 4.09 0.80
CA ILE A 34 -56.23 5.35 1.55
C ILE A 34 -57.12 6.35 0.81
N PHE A 35 -56.96 6.48 -0.51
CA PHE A 35 -57.63 7.48 -1.35
C PHE A 35 -58.77 6.89 -2.20
N SER A 36 -59.55 5.96 -1.66
CA SER A 36 -60.72 5.42 -2.36
C SER A 36 -61.84 6.47 -2.56
N TYR A 37 -62.85 6.16 -3.38
CA TYR A 37 -64.01 7.05 -3.62
C TYR A 37 -65.08 7.01 -2.50
N GLU A 38 -64.91 6.18 -1.48
CA GLU A 38 -65.87 6.01 -0.36
C GLU A 38 -65.85 7.18 0.67
N ARG A 39 -66.81 7.19 1.61
CA ARG A 39 -66.83 8.14 2.75
C ARG A 39 -65.73 7.81 3.77
N LEU A 40 -65.31 8.78 4.60
CA LEU A 40 -64.33 8.55 5.67
C LEU A 40 -64.78 7.39 6.57
N SER A 41 -63.97 6.34 6.61
CA SER A 41 -64.25 5.11 7.36
C SER A 41 -63.06 4.73 8.23
N LEU A 42 -63.32 3.96 9.30
CA LEU A 42 -62.27 3.45 10.20
C LEU A 42 -61.18 2.67 9.44
N LYS A 43 -61.56 2.01 8.33
CA LYS A 43 -60.63 1.29 7.44
C LYS A 43 -59.57 2.21 6.83
N ARG A 44 -59.92 3.44 6.43
CA ARG A 44 -58.93 4.41 5.90
C ARG A 44 -57.91 4.84 6.93
N VAL A 45 -58.36 5.03 8.18
CA VAL A 45 -57.47 5.41 9.28
C VAL A 45 -56.48 4.28 9.56
N VAL A 46 -56.95 3.03 9.57
CA VAL A 46 -56.08 1.85 9.75
C VAL A 46 -55.07 1.73 8.61
N TRP A 47 -55.51 1.80 7.35
CA TRP A 47 -54.60 1.75 6.18
C TRP A 47 -53.60 2.90 6.16
N ALA A 48 -54.01 4.11 6.54
CA ALA A 48 -53.12 5.26 6.65
C ALA A 48 -52.07 5.07 7.77
N LEU A 49 -52.46 4.57 8.95
CA LEU A 49 -51.53 4.26 10.04
C LEU A 49 -50.54 3.15 9.67
N CYS A 50 -51.01 2.08 9.04
CA CYS A 50 -50.15 0.99 8.57
C CYS A 50 -49.18 1.46 7.47
N PHE A 51 -49.64 2.27 6.52
CA PHE A 51 -48.78 2.83 5.47
C PHE A 51 -47.74 3.79 6.05
N LEU A 52 -48.14 4.71 6.94
CA LEU A 52 -47.20 5.61 7.61
C LEU A 52 -46.21 4.86 8.50
N GLY A 53 -46.66 3.82 9.22
CA GLY A 53 -45.78 2.94 10.00
C GLY A 53 -44.78 2.18 9.13
N SER A 54 -45.23 1.65 7.98
CA SER A 54 -44.38 0.97 7.00
C SER A 54 -43.35 1.93 6.38
N LEU A 55 -43.76 3.15 6.03
CA LEU A 55 -42.88 4.18 5.50
C LEU A 55 -41.85 4.67 6.55
N ALA A 56 -42.27 4.82 7.80
CA ALA A 56 -41.37 5.19 8.89
C ALA A 56 -40.33 4.10 9.17
N LEU A 57 -40.75 2.83 9.18
CA LEU A 57 -39.84 1.69 9.34
C LEU A 57 -38.86 1.58 8.16
N LEU A 58 -39.35 1.74 6.93
CA LEU A 58 -38.51 1.81 5.73
C LEU A 58 -37.45 2.92 5.85
N ALA A 59 -37.86 4.14 6.24
CA ALA A 59 -36.95 5.26 6.41
C ALA A 59 -35.86 4.97 7.47
N LEU A 60 -36.23 4.34 8.59
CA LEU A 60 -35.28 3.95 9.64
C LEU A 60 -34.26 2.92 9.14
N VAL A 61 -34.71 1.86 8.48
CA VAL A 61 -33.81 0.79 8.02
C VAL A 61 -32.93 1.27 6.87
N CYS A 62 -33.47 2.03 5.91
CA CYS A 62 -32.68 2.62 4.84
C CYS A 62 -31.64 3.61 5.38
N THR A 63 -32.00 4.47 6.32
CA THR A 63 -31.04 5.38 6.97
C THR A 63 -29.92 4.59 7.66
N ASN A 64 -30.25 3.52 8.36
CA ASN A 64 -29.26 2.65 9.01
C ASN A 64 -28.30 2.01 7.98
N ARG A 65 -28.81 1.49 6.86
CA ARG A 65 -27.96 0.92 5.79
C ARG A 65 -27.07 1.97 5.12
N ILE A 66 -27.59 3.18 4.88
CA ILE A 66 -26.81 4.29 4.33
C ILE A 66 -25.72 4.73 5.31
N GLN A 67 -26.03 4.87 6.60
CA GLN A 67 -25.04 5.18 7.63
C GLN A 67 -23.97 4.10 7.70
N TYR A 68 -24.36 2.82 7.70
CA TYR A 68 -23.42 1.71 7.71
C TYR A 68 -22.51 1.68 6.48
N TYR A 69 -23.04 2.03 5.30
CA TYR A 69 -22.22 2.18 4.09
C TYR A 69 -21.17 3.28 4.24
N PHE A 70 -21.53 4.43 4.81
CA PHE A 70 -20.60 5.53 5.04
C PHE A 70 -19.61 5.29 6.20
N LEU A 71 -19.73 4.19 6.94
CA LEU A 71 -18.67 3.72 7.84
C LEU A 71 -17.55 2.97 7.09
N TYR A 72 -17.73 2.67 5.79
CA TYR A 72 -16.77 1.95 4.94
C TYR A 72 -16.21 0.66 5.57
N PRO A 73 -17.07 -0.26 6.06
CA PRO A 73 -16.61 -1.47 6.73
C PRO A 73 -15.85 -2.39 5.77
N HIS A 74 -14.80 -3.02 6.28
CA HIS A 74 -14.04 -4.06 5.61
C HIS A 74 -13.91 -5.30 6.50
N VAL A 75 -13.71 -6.46 5.88
CA VAL A 75 -13.45 -7.73 6.55
C VAL A 75 -12.16 -8.33 6.02
N THR A 76 -11.44 -9.05 6.87
CA THR A 76 -10.22 -9.75 6.47
C THR A 76 -10.56 -11.17 6.05
N LYS A 77 -10.07 -11.57 4.89
CA LYS A 77 -10.14 -12.95 4.40
C LYS A 77 -8.73 -13.56 4.50
N LEU A 78 -8.67 -14.73 5.11
CA LEU A 78 -7.46 -15.52 5.29
C LEU A 78 -7.61 -16.78 4.44
N ASP A 79 -6.73 -16.95 3.46
CA ASP A 79 -6.62 -18.18 2.70
C ASP A 79 -5.19 -18.69 2.73
N GLU A 80 -5.03 -20.01 2.79
CA GLU A 80 -3.74 -20.68 2.65
C GLU A 80 -3.73 -21.39 1.30
N VAL A 81 -2.88 -20.94 0.39
CA VAL A 81 -2.85 -21.42 -1.00
C VAL A 81 -1.59 -22.23 -1.25
N ALA A 82 -1.78 -23.48 -1.67
CA ALA A 82 -0.68 -24.32 -2.11
C ALA A 82 -0.07 -23.78 -3.41
N ALA A 83 1.25 -23.60 -3.43
CA ALA A 83 2.04 -23.23 -4.58
C ALA A 83 2.95 -24.39 -4.99
N THR A 84 3.30 -24.45 -6.28
CA THR A 84 4.32 -25.40 -6.76
C THR A 84 5.69 -24.75 -6.91
N ARG A 85 5.73 -23.42 -7.00
CA ARG A 85 6.93 -22.60 -7.13
C ARG A 85 6.77 -21.38 -6.25
N LEU A 86 7.69 -21.19 -5.31
CA LEU A 86 7.78 -19.97 -4.51
C LEU A 86 9.10 -19.27 -4.82
N THR A 87 9.06 -17.95 -4.88
CA THR A 87 10.27 -17.14 -5.02
C THR A 87 10.98 -17.15 -3.67
N PHE A 88 12.26 -17.53 -3.66
CA PHE A 88 13.06 -17.48 -2.45
C PHE A 88 13.29 -16.01 -2.05
N PRO A 89 13.23 -15.63 -0.77
CA PRO A 89 13.44 -14.25 -0.33
C PRO A 89 14.87 -13.77 -0.58
N ALA A 90 15.10 -12.48 -0.40
CA ALA A 90 16.43 -11.93 -0.18
C ALA A 90 16.84 -12.18 1.27
N VAL A 91 18.05 -12.67 1.48
CA VAL A 91 18.62 -12.89 2.82
C VAL A 91 19.79 -11.96 2.98
N THR A 92 19.63 -10.95 3.81
CA THR A 92 20.72 -10.03 4.14
C THR A 92 21.26 -10.32 5.53
N PHE A 93 22.58 -10.41 5.67
CA PHE A 93 23.22 -10.56 6.96
C PHE A 93 24.45 -9.67 7.10
N CYS A 94 24.74 -9.32 8.35
CA CYS A 94 25.89 -8.53 8.75
C CYS A 94 26.60 -9.22 9.90
N ASN A 95 27.92 -9.09 9.96
CA ASN A 95 28.63 -9.33 11.21
C ASN A 95 28.23 -8.24 12.22
N LEU A 96 28.11 -8.60 13.50
CA LEU A 96 27.89 -7.61 14.57
C LEU A 96 29.11 -6.71 14.76
N ASN A 97 30.32 -7.21 14.47
CA ASN A 97 31.50 -6.36 14.43
C ASN A 97 31.57 -5.58 13.10
N GLU A 98 31.60 -4.26 13.20
CA GLU A 98 31.59 -3.38 12.02
C GLU A 98 32.91 -3.41 11.25
N PHE A 99 34.04 -3.47 11.97
CA PHE A 99 35.38 -3.33 11.39
C PHE A 99 36.37 -4.36 11.93
N ARG A 100 37.18 -4.93 11.03
CA ARG A 100 38.27 -5.84 11.39
C ARG A 100 39.45 -5.07 11.98
N PHE A 101 39.88 -5.45 13.18
CA PHE A 101 40.98 -4.84 13.92
C PHE A 101 42.29 -4.80 13.11
N SER A 102 42.62 -5.86 12.38
CA SER A 102 43.84 -5.91 11.56
C SER A 102 43.84 -4.89 10.41
N ARG A 103 42.66 -4.52 9.90
CA ARG A 103 42.48 -3.64 8.74
C ARG A 103 42.44 -2.16 9.09
N VAL A 104 42.23 -1.80 10.36
CA VAL A 104 42.28 -0.42 10.84
C VAL A 104 43.72 0.09 10.76
N THR A 105 43.96 1.15 9.99
CA THR A 105 45.29 1.74 9.81
C THR A 105 45.52 2.90 10.78
N LYS A 106 46.78 3.38 10.87
CA LYS A 106 47.13 4.59 11.63
C LYS A 106 46.36 5.84 11.15
N ASN A 107 46.08 5.93 9.85
CA ASN A 107 45.29 7.04 9.32
C ASN A 107 43.82 6.94 9.72
N ASP A 108 43.27 5.73 9.69
CA ASP A 108 41.87 5.49 10.10
C ASP A 108 41.69 5.80 11.58
N LEU A 109 42.62 5.34 12.42
CA LEU A 109 42.61 5.59 13.85
C LEU A 109 42.78 7.10 14.17
N TYR A 110 43.50 7.85 13.34
CA TYR A 110 43.61 9.30 13.51
C TYR A 110 42.29 10.04 13.26
N HIS A 111 41.50 9.62 12.26
CA HIS A 111 40.24 10.31 11.90
C HIS A 111 39.02 9.76 12.63
N ALA A 112 38.91 8.44 12.77
CA ALA A 112 37.75 7.75 13.32
C ALA A 112 38.02 7.08 14.68
N GLY A 113 39.22 7.20 15.25
CA GLY A 113 39.55 6.51 16.50
C GLY A 113 38.69 6.93 17.69
N GLU A 114 38.25 8.18 17.74
CA GLU A 114 37.31 8.67 18.76
C GLU A 114 35.89 8.13 18.54
N LEU A 115 35.45 8.01 17.27
CA LEU A 115 34.16 7.40 16.91
C LEU A 115 34.12 5.93 17.30
N LEU A 116 35.21 5.19 17.05
CA LEU A 116 35.31 3.76 17.37
C LEU A 116 35.56 3.48 18.87
N ALA A 117 35.50 4.49 19.74
CA ALA A 117 35.83 4.39 21.17
C ALA A 117 37.26 3.89 21.49
N LEU A 118 38.17 3.86 20.50
CA LEU A 118 39.55 3.38 20.67
C LEU A 118 40.49 4.49 21.16
N LEU A 119 40.12 5.76 20.95
CA LEU A 119 40.84 6.94 21.42
C LEU A 119 39.89 7.89 22.15
N ASN A 120 40.45 8.66 23.08
CA ASN A 120 39.76 9.80 23.68
C ASN A 120 39.90 11.07 22.81
N ASN A 121 39.25 12.16 23.22
CA ASN A 121 39.28 13.47 22.55
C ASN A 121 40.68 14.11 22.49
N ARG A 122 41.70 13.52 23.13
CA ARG A 122 43.12 13.94 23.09
C ARG A 122 43.97 13.04 22.21
N TYR A 123 43.36 12.11 21.47
CA TYR A 123 44.04 11.10 20.65
C TYR A 123 44.93 10.15 21.47
N GLU A 124 44.54 9.86 22.71
CA GLU A 124 45.21 8.93 23.60
C GLU A 124 44.32 7.70 23.84
N ILE A 125 44.95 6.54 24.05
CA ILE A 125 44.23 5.30 24.34
C ILE A 125 43.58 5.40 25.74
N PRO A 126 42.25 5.28 25.86
CA PRO A 126 41.56 5.21 27.14
C PRO A 126 41.88 3.88 27.85
N ASP A 127 41.82 3.90 29.18
CA ASP A 127 42.03 2.79 30.14
C ASP A 127 42.66 1.48 29.62
N THR A 128 43.92 1.23 29.98
CA THR A 128 44.73 0.11 29.46
C THR A 128 44.61 -1.19 30.27
N GLN A 129 43.79 -1.22 31.31
CA GLN A 129 43.80 -2.32 32.30
C GLN A 129 43.07 -3.59 31.86
N THR A 130 42.18 -3.51 30.88
CA THR A 130 41.32 -4.63 30.42
C THR A 130 41.72 -5.21 29.06
N ALA A 131 42.73 -4.64 28.41
CA ALA A 131 43.17 -5.05 27.09
C ALA A 131 44.18 -6.21 27.14
N ASP A 132 44.06 -7.16 26.22
CA ASP A 132 45.11 -8.15 25.98
C ASP A 132 46.43 -7.45 25.62
N GLU A 133 47.53 -7.83 26.30
CA GLU A 133 48.84 -7.18 26.16
C GLU A 133 49.29 -7.06 24.70
N LYS A 134 49.02 -8.10 23.89
CA LYS A 134 49.40 -8.14 22.47
C LYS A 134 48.56 -7.21 21.60
N GLN A 135 47.25 -7.12 21.83
CA GLN A 135 46.39 -6.19 21.09
C GLN A 135 46.71 -4.74 21.47
N LEU A 136 47.02 -4.51 22.75
CA LEU A 136 47.42 -3.21 23.25
C LEU A 136 48.75 -2.73 22.62
N GLU A 137 49.75 -3.60 22.49
CA GLU A 137 51.03 -3.26 21.83
C GLU A 137 50.81 -2.84 20.37
N ILE A 138 49.97 -3.58 19.64
CA ILE A 138 49.61 -3.24 18.26
C ILE A 138 48.87 -1.89 18.18
N LEU A 139 47.94 -1.64 19.11
CA LEU A 139 47.22 -0.37 19.10
C LEU A 139 48.13 0.79 19.48
N GLN A 140 49.05 0.63 20.44
CA GLN A 140 50.02 1.67 20.81
C GLN A 140 50.90 2.09 19.63
N ASP A 141 51.35 1.15 18.80
CA ASP A 141 52.10 1.48 17.58
C ASP A 141 51.23 2.24 16.57
N LYS A 142 49.97 1.82 16.39
CA LYS A 142 48.99 2.48 15.50
C LYS A 142 48.58 3.86 16.01
N ALA A 143 48.49 4.06 17.33
CA ALA A 143 48.12 5.32 17.98
C ALA A 143 49.30 6.29 18.17
N ASN A 144 50.52 5.92 17.74
CA ASN A 144 51.65 6.83 17.80
C ASN A 144 51.62 7.84 16.64
N PHE A 145 51.09 9.03 16.93
CA PHE A 145 50.94 10.13 15.97
C PHE A 145 52.13 11.11 15.93
N ARG A 146 53.27 10.79 16.57
CA ARG A 146 54.47 11.64 16.51
C ARG A 146 54.98 11.74 15.07
N ASN A 147 55.08 12.96 14.53
CA ASN A 147 55.45 13.25 13.14
C ASN A 147 54.52 12.62 12.08
N PHE A 148 53.28 12.30 12.44
CA PHE A 148 52.30 11.76 11.50
C PHE A 148 51.75 12.87 10.59
N LYS A 149 51.62 12.57 9.29
CA LYS A 149 50.98 13.46 8.31
C LYS A 149 49.66 12.81 7.89
N PRO A 150 48.50 13.40 8.26
CA PRO A 150 47.19 12.86 7.90
C PRO A 150 47.00 12.78 6.38
N LYS A 151 46.39 11.69 5.93
CA LYS A 151 45.94 11.50 4.54
C LYS A 151 44.43 11.78 4.46
N PRO A 152 43.89 12.08 3.25
CA PRO A 152 42.45 12.20 3.08
C PRO A 152 41.76 10.90 3.52
N PHE A 153 40.58 11.05 4.10
CA PHE A 153 39.80 9.97 4.68
C PHE A 153 38.36 10.08 4.19
N ASN A 154 37.76 8.93 3.88
CA ASN A 154 36.36 8.82 3.46
C ASN A 154 35.74 7.62 4.19
N MET A 155 34.60 7.85 4.83
CA MET A 155 33.89 6.82 5.58
C MET A 155 33.49 5.64 4.67
N LEU A 156 33.01 5.87 3.44
CA LEU A 156 32.64 4.77 2.55
C LEU A 156 33.82 3.83 2.24
N GLU A 157 34.99 4.40 1.95
CA GLU A 157 36.22 3.61 1.70
C GLU A 157 36.65 2.83 2.94
N PHE A 158 36.52 3.45 4.11
CA PHE A 158 36.84 2.83 5.38
C PHE A 158 35.92 1.63 5.66
N TYR A 159 34.59 1.78 5.54
CA TYR A 159 33.64 0.67 5.68
C TYR A 159 33.88 -0.44 4.66
N ASP A 160 34.15 -0.09 3.40
CA ASP A 160 34.37 -1.10 2.35
C ASP A 160 35.66 -1.92 2.59
N ARG A 161 36.74 -1.27 3.01
CA ARG A 161 38.04 -1.91 3.23
C ARG A 161 38.16 -2.60 4.58
N ALA A 162 37.73 -1.95 5.66
CA ALA A 162 37.90 -2.43 7.02
C ALA A 162 36.79 -3.41 7.45
N GLY A 163 35.62 -3.38 6.80
CA GLY A 163 34.56 -4.35 7.03
C GLY A 163 34.99 -5.81 6.78
N HIS A 164 34.22 -6.75 7.31
CA HIS A 164 34.47 -8.18 7.11
C HIS A 164 34.26 -8.59 5.64
N ASP A 165 35.18 -9.39 5.10
CA ASP A 165 35.13 -9.88 3.73
C ASP A 165 34.36 -11.21 3.67
N ILE A 166 33.32 -11.27 2.82
CA ILE A 166 32.55 -12.49 2.59
C ILE A 166 33.41 -13.65 2.11
N ARG A 167 34.50 -13.39 1.39
CA ARG A 167 35.43 -14.42 0.90
C ARG A 167 36.16 -15.14 2.03
N GLU A 168 36.33 -14.48 3.17
CA GLU A 168 36.96 -15.04 4.36
C GLU A 168 35.91 -15.63 5.32
N MET A 169 34.75 -14.99 5.45
CA MET A 169 33.67 -15.47 6.33
C MET A 169 32.97 -16.72 5.77
N LEU A 170 32.73 -16.80 4.46
CA LEU A 170 31.94 -17.87 3.85
C LEU A 170 32.76 -19.14 3.65
N LEU A 171 32.61 -20.11 4.55
CA LEU A 171 33.30 -21.39 4.49
C LEU A 171 32.65 -22.37 3.51
N SER A 172 31.31 -22.41 3.48
CA SER A 172 30.54 -23.17 2.50
C SER A 172 29.16 -22.59 2.31
N CYS A 173 28.61 -22.75 1.10
CA CYS A 173 27.32 -22.22 0.70
C CYS A 173 26.63 -23.22 -0.23
N PHE A 174 25.38 -23.59 0.07
CA PHE A 174 24.54 -24.40 -0.79
C PHE A 174 23.15 -23.79 -0.92
N PHE A 175 22.62 -23.77 -2.14
CA PHE A 175 21.23 -23.44 -2.40
C PHE A 175 20.58 -24.59 -3.17
N ARG A 176 19.57 -25.24 -2.57
CA ARG A 176 18.91 -26.43 -3.13
C ARG A 176 19.90 -27.56 -3.47
N GLY A 177 20.96 -27.70 -2.68
CA GLY A 177 22.04 -28.67 -2.88
C GLY A 177 23.09 -28.26 -3.92
N GLU A 178 22.89 -27.18 -4.68
CA GLU A 178 23.90 -26.65 -5.60
C GLU A 178 24.86 -25.71 -4.85
N PRO A 179 26.18 -25.81 -5.06
CA PRO A 179 27.15 -24.95 -4.39
C PRO A 179 27.01 -23.49 -4.86
N CYS A 180 26.97 -22.55 -3.93
CA CYS A 180 27.02 -21.10 -4.20
C CYS A 180 28.39 -20.50 -3.93
N THR A 181 28.63 -19.34 -4.54
CA THR A 181 29.92 -18.63 -4.50
C THR A 181 29.81 -17.29 -3.77
N PRO A 182 30.92 -16.72 -3.28
CA PRO A 182 30.92 -15.38 -2.70
C PRO A 182 30.37 -14.30 -3.65
N GLU A 183 30.49 -14.49 -4.96
CA GLU A 183 29.96 -13.59 -6.00
C GLU A 183 28.42 -13.59 -6.09
N ASP A 184 27.74 -14.55 -5.46
CA ASP A 184 26.28 -14.60 -5.36
C ASP A 184 25.71 -13.69 -4.27
N PHE A 185 26.59 -13.10 -3.45
CA PHE A 185 26.25 -12.16 -2.40
C PHE A 185 26.55 -10.73 -2.84
N LYS A 186 25.51 -9.89 -2.85
CA LYS A 186 25.64 -8.46 -3.15
C LYS A 186 26.06 -7.70 -1.90
N VAL A 187 27.06 -6.83 -2.02
CA VAL A 187 27.46 -5.92 -0.94
C VAL A 187 26.39 -4.85 -0.76
N VAL A 188 25.93 -4.66 0.47
CA VAL A 188 25.04 -3.59 0.89
C VAL A 188 25.58 -2.95 2.15
N PHE A 189 25.45 -1.63 2.28
CA PHE A 189 25.85 -0.91 3.49
C PHE A 189 24.63 -0.68 4.36
N THR A 190 24.74 -1.02 5.65
CA THR A 190 23.70 -0.74 6.66
C THR A 190 24.32 0.01 7.84
N ARG A 191 23.57 0.24 8.93
CA ARG A 191 24.12 0.82 10.16
C ARG A 191 25.27 -0.03 10.74
N TYR A 192 25.24 -1.36 10.59
CA TYR A 192 26.35 -2.27 10.97
C TYR A 192 27.55 -2.25 10.00
N GLY A 193 27.54 -1.36 9.02
CA GLY A 193 28.59 -1.29 8.01
C GLY A 193 28.41 -2.25 6.85
N LYS A 194 29.46 -3.02 6.54
CA LYS A 194 29.53 -3.83 5.31
C LYS A 194 28.79 -5.17 5.48
N CYS A 195 27.68 -5.30 4.77
CA CYS A 195 26.78 -6.45 4.83
C CYS A 195 26.60 -7.10 3.46
N TYR A 196 25.95 -8.27 3.45
CA TYR A 196 25.83 -9.11 2.27
C TYR A 196 24.40 -9.62 2.08
N THR A 197 23.84 -9.42 0.88
CA THR A 197 22.52 -9.90 0.49
C THR A 197 22.63 -11.05 -0.51
N PHE A 198 22.17 -12.23 -0.11
CA PHE A 198 21.92 -13.34 -1.02
C PHE A 198 20.62 -13.14 -1.79
N ASN A 199 20.59 -13.49 -3.07
CA ASN A 199 19.40 -13.44 -3.92
C ASN A 199 18.71 -12.05 -3.96
N ALA A 200 19.52 -10.99 -4.09
CA ALA A 200 19.05 -9.60 -4.14
C ALA A 200 18.13 -9.30 -5.35
N GLY A 201 18.18 -10.12 -6.41
CA GLY A 201 17.34 -9.91 -7.61
C GLY A 201 17.71 -8.67 -8.44
N GLN A 202 18.90 -8.11 -8.23
CA GLN A 202 19.46 -6.96 -8.93
C GLN A 202 20.58 -7.39 -9.90
N ASP A 203 21.14 -6.43 -10.66
CA ASP A 203 22.28 -6.63 -11.57
C ASP A 203 22.04 -7.66 -12.68
N GLY A 204 20.78 -7.78 -13.14
CA GLY A 204 20.37 -8.70 -14.20
C GLY A 204 20.33 -10.17 -13.78
N LYS A 205 20.56 -10.51 -12.50
CA LYS A 205 20.43 -11.87 -11.98
C LYS A 205 18.95 -12.21 -11.73
N PRO A 206 18.44 -13.37 -12.21
CA PRO A 206 17.06 -13.77 -11.97
C PRO A 206 16.83 -14.14 -10.50
N ARG A 207 15.62 -13.88 -10.00
CA ARG A 207 15.20 -14.26 -8.64
C ARG A 207 15.13 -15.78 -8.53
N LEU A 208 15.79 -16.34 -7.51
CA LEU A 208 15.82 -17.78 -7.28
C LEU A 208 14.46 -18.29 -6.79
N ILE A 209 14.13 -19.53 -7.16
CA ILE A 209 12.87 -20.19 -6.76
C ILE A 209 13.14 -21.49 -6.01
N THR A 210 12.22 -21.83 -5.10
CA THR A 210 12.13 -23.16 -4.50
C THR A 210 10.95 -23.94 -5.05
N MET A 211 11.10 -25.27 -5.07
CA MET A 211 10.14 -26.22 -5.61
C MET A 211 9.67 -27.25 -4.59
N LYS A 212 10.24 -27.25 -3.38
CA LYS A 212 9.94 -28.18 -2.28
C LYS A 212 10.26 -27.50 -0.95
N GLY A 213 9.54 -27.85 0.10
CA GLY A 213 9.88 -27.45 1.47
C GLY A 213 11.02 -28.28 2.06
N GLY A 214 11.45 -27.89 3.26
CA GLY A 214 12.48 -28.55 4.05
C GLY A 214 13.91 -28.06 3.81
N THR A 215 14.78 -28.35 4.78
CA THR A 215 16.17 -27.86 4.89
C THR A 215 17.00 -28.01 3.62
N GLY A 216 16.95 -29.18 2.97
CA GLY A 216 17.73 -29.45 1.75
C GLY A 216 17.30 -28.65 0.49
N ASN A 217 16.17 -27.94 0.54
CA ASN A 217 15.65 -27.13 -0.57
C ASN A 217 15.75 -25.62 -0.31
N GLY A 218 16.47 -25.22 0.74
CA GLY A 218 16.71 -23.84 1.12
C GLY A 218 18.13 -23.36 0.83
N LEU A 219 18.52 -22.31 1.54
CA LEU A 219 19.87 -21.78 1.63
C LEU A 219 20.54 -22.34 2.89
N GLU A 220 21.68 -23.01 2.73
CA GLU A 220 22.55 -23.47 3.82
C GLU A 220 23.91 -22.78 3.69
N ILE A 221 24.27 -21.98 4.69
CA ILE A 221 25.58 -21.31 4.75
C ILE A 221 26.31 -21.65 6.03
N MET A 222 27.62 -21.88 5.91
CA MET A 222 28.54 -22.01 7.05
C MET A 222 29.45 -20.80 7.06
N LEU A 223 29.39 -20.04 8.15
CA LEU A 223 30.11 -18.79 8.31
C LEU A 223 31.13 -18.88 9.45
N ASP A 224 32.24 -18.17 9.28
CA ASP A 224 33.23 -17.85 10.30
C ASP A 224 33.08 -16.36 10.65
N ILE A 225 32.70 -16.06 11.89
CA ILE A 225 32.50 -14.66 12.33
C ILE A 225 33.82 -13.95 12.64
N GLN A 226 34.94 -14.66 12.78
CA GLN A 226 36.26 -14.09 13.04
C GLN A 226 36.33 -13.19 14.30
N GLN A 227 35.98 -13.72 15.48
CA GLN A 227 36.09 -12.98 16.76
C GLN A 227 37.51 -12.49 17.05
N ASP A 228 38.55 -13.11 16.46
CA ASP A 228 39.93 -12.65 16.54
C ASP A 228 40.19 -11.29 15.85
N GLU A 229 39.28 -10.87 14.97
CA GLU A 229 39.32 -9.58 14.28
C GLU A 229 38.38 -8.53 14.90
N TYR A 230 37.73 -8.83 16.02
CA TYR A 230 36.82 -7.86 16.65
C TYR A 230 37.59 -6.70 17.27
N LEU A 231 36.98 -5.51 17.23
CA LEU A 231 37.56 -4.35 17.91
C LEU A 231 37.54 -4.57 19.43
N PRO A 232 38.64 -4.25 20.14
CA PRO A 232 38.66 -4.34 21.60
C PRO A 232 37.74 -3.26 22.20
N VAL A 233 36.90 -3.65 23.16
CA VAL A 233 35.91 -2.76 23.78
C VAL A 233 36.41 -2.30 25.16
N TRP A 234 36.60 -1.00 25.33
CA TRP A 234 37.06 -0.37 26.59
C TRP A 234 36.14 0.72 27.14
N GLY A 235 35.05 1.02 26.41
CA GLY A 235 34.04 2.00 26.78
C GLY A 235 32.70 1.66 26.14
N GLU A 236 31.64 2.28 26.63
CA GLU A 236 30.29 2.17 26.06
C GLU A 236 30.10 3.30 25.03
N THR A 237 30.05 2.95 23.74
CA THR A 237 29.51 3.81 22.67
C THR A 237 28.47 3.03 21.85
N ASP A 238 27.68 3.75 21.05
CA ASP A 238 26.64 3.15 20.22
C ASP A 238 27.21 2.21 19.14
N GLU A 239 28.47 2.38 18.74
CA GLU A 239 29.17 1.49 17.81
C GLU A 239 29.86 0.28 18.48
N THR A 240 29.95 0.23 19.81
CA THR A 240 30.59 -0.90 20.51
C THR A 240 29.59 -1.99 20.88
N SER A 241 29.64 -3.13 20.16
CA SER A 241 28.81 -4.30 20.47
C SER A 241 29.51 -5.28 21.41
N PHE A 242 28.88 -5.63 22.53
CA PHE A 242 29.32 -6.72 23.42
C PHE A 242 28.97 -8.13 22.89
N GLU A 243 28.19 -8.19 21.82
CA GLU A 243 27.63 -9.40 21.26
C GLU A 243 28.54 -9.99 20.17
N ALA A 244 28.57 -11.32 20.07
CA ALA A 244 29.27 -12.02 18.99
C ALA A 244 28.30 -12.89 18.20
N GLY A 245 28.37 -12.79 16.88
CA GLY A 245 27.44 -13.44 15.96
C GLY A 245 27.14 -12.57 14.75
N ILE A 246 26.06 -12.92 14.06
CA ILE A 246 25.57 -12.16 12.91
C ILE A 246 24.12 -11.75 13.14
N LYS A 247 23.70 -10.67 12.49
CA LYS A 247 22.30 -10.27 12.41
C LYS A 247 21.78 -10.49 11.00
N VAL A 248 20.60 -11.09 10.89
CA VAL A 248 20.03 -11.56 9.62
C VAL A 248 18.63 -10.98 9.45
N GLN A 249 18.32 -10.49 8.25
CA GLN A 249 16.98 -10.10 7.85
C GLN A 249 16.57 -10.86 6.59
N ILE A 250 15.36 -11.39 6.62
CA ILE A 250 14.71 -12.03 5.48
C ILE A 250 13.64 -11.06 4.99
N HIS A 251 13.75 -10.64 3.74
CA HIS A 251 12.88 -9.60 3.16
C HIS A 251 12.62 -9.87 1.67
N SER A 252 11.67 -9.12 1.12
CA SER A 252 11.41 -9.14 -0.33
C SER A 252 12.57 -8.47 -1.07
N GLN A 253 12.84 -8.89 -2.31
CA GLN A 253 13.85 -8.25 -3.16
C GLN A 253 13.55 -6.78 -3.46
N ASP A 254 12.27 -6.41 -3.44
CA ASP A 254 11.81 -5.05 -3.73
C ASP A 254 11.93 -4.11 -2.51
N GLU A 255 12.31 -4.65 -1.35
CA GLU A 255 12.44 -3.93 -0.09
C GLU A 255 13.92 -3.80 0.32
N PRO A 256 14.43 -2.60 0.63
CA PRO A 256 15.79 -2.43 1.12
C PRO A 256 15.96 -3.00 2.55
N PRO A 257 17.16 -3.50 2.90
CA PRO A 257 17.42 -4.07 4.22
C PRO A 257 17.48 -2.98 5.31
N LEU A 258 16.78 -3.23 6.43
CA LEU A 258 16.81 -2.44 7.67
C LEU A 258 17.07 -3.39 8.85
N ILE A 259 18.30 -3.92 8.88
CA ILE A 259 18.71 -5.06 9.72
C ILE A 259 18.85 -4.67 11.19
N ASP A 260 19.18 -3.42 11.47
CA ASP A 260 19.25 -2.86 12.82
C ASP A 260 17.91 -2.97 13.57
N GLN A 261 16.79 -2.69 12.90
CA GLN A 261 15.45 -2.75 13.51
C GLN A 261 14.76 -4.11 13.32
N LEU A 262 14.84 -4.70 12.12
CA LEU A 262 14.02 -5.86 11.73
C LEU A 262 14.78 -7.19 11.69
N GLY A 263 16.11 -7.16 11.89
CA GLY A 263 16.97 -8.34 11.86
C GLY A 263 16.91 -9.16 13.15
N PHE A 264 17.07 -10.48 13.03
CA PHE A 264 17.23 -11.42 14.14
C PHE A 264 18.68 -11.87 14.29
N GLY A 265 19.12 -12.15 15.52
CA GLY A 265 20.49 -12.61 15.81
C GLY A 265 20.68 -14.11 15.58
N VAL A 266 21.86 -14.49 15.11
CA VAL A 266 22.31 -15.88 14.96
C VAL A 266 23.66 -16.04 15.66
N ALA A 267 23.71 -16.96 16.62
CA ALA A 267 24.87 -17.17 17.49
C ALA A 267 25.89 -18.15 16.88
N PRO A 268 27.19 -17.95 17.15
CA PRO A 268 28.23 -18.93 16.86
C PRO A 268 28.07 -20.20 17.70
N GLY A 269 28.60 -21.32 17.21
CA GLY A 269 28.53 -22.63 17.87
C GLY A 269 27.17 -23.35 17.71
N PHE A 270 26.28 -22.80 16.88
CA PHE A 270 24.98 -23.38 16.57
C PHE A 270 24.74 -23.47 15.05
N GLN A 271 23.99 -24.50 14.67
CA GLN A 271 23.28 -24.58 13.41
C GLN A 271 21.85 -24.09 13.68
N THR A 272 21.49 -22.96 13.08
CA THR A 272 20.18 -22.33 13.23
C THR A 272 19.33 -22.64 12.00
N PHE A 273 18.21 -23.32 12.23
CA PHE A 273 17.18 -23.60 11.25
C PHE A 273 16.12 -22.51 11.33
N VAL A 274 15.86 -21.86 10.20
CA VAL A 274 14.86 -20.81 10.05
C VAL A 274 13.81 -21.29 9.06
N SER A 275 12.73 -21.83 9.62
CA SER A 275 11.56 -22.26 8.84
C SER A 275 10.74 -21.03 8.48
N CYS A 276 10.59 -20.76 7.19
CA CYS A 276 9.91 -19.58 6.67
C CYS A 276 8.53 -19.92 6.09
N GLN A 277 7.61 -18.97 6.21
CA GLN A 277 6.28 -19.00 5.60
C GLN A 277 6.03 -17.68 4.86
N GLU A 278 5.75 -17.73 3.55
CA GLU A 278 5.43 -16.52 2.77
C GLU A 278 4.00 -16.05 3.09
N GLN A 279 3.86 -14.78 3.43
CA GLN A 279 2.59 -14.11 3.71
C GLN A 279 2.40 -12.92 2.77
N ARG A 280 1.29 -12.89 2.04
CA ARG A 280 0.91 -11.81 1.13
C ARG A 280 -0.25 -11.02 1.73
N LEU A 281 0.02 -9.79 2.13
CA LEU A 281 -0.94 -8.90 2.74
C LEU A 281 -1.43 -7.90 1.68
N ILE A 282 -2.75 -7.84 1.52
CA ILE A 282 -3.42 -6.93 0.59
C ILE A 282 -4.36 -6.03 1.40
N TYR A 283 -4.06 -4.75 1.43
CA TYR A 283 -4.81 -3.72 2.16
C TYR A 283 -5.71 -2.91 1.21
N LEU A 284 -6.71 -2.25 1.79
CA LEU A 284 -7.59 -1.35 1.06
C LEU A 284 -7.19 0.11 1.22
N PRO A 285 -7.26 0.92 0.15
CA PRO A 285 -6.94 2.34 0.23
C PRO A 285 -8.06 3.14 0.93
N PRO A 286 -7.78 4.40 1.29
CA PRO A 286 -8.80 5.30 1.82
C PRO A 286 -9.97 5.44 0.86
N PRO A 287 -11.24 5.46 1.32
CA PRO A 287 -11.72 5.58 2.71
C PRO A 287 -11.93 4.27 3.48
N TRP A 288 -11.62 3.09 2.91
CA TRP A 288 -11.89 1.80 3.57
C TRP A 288 -10.79 1.39 4.55
N GLY A 289 -9.55 1.79 4.29
CA GLY A 289 -8.39 1.53 5.13
C GLY A 289 -7.29 2.55 4.81
N ASP A 290 -6.13 2.35 5.42
CA ASP A 290 -5.00 3.27 5.30
C ASP A 290 -3.86 2.58 4.55
N CYS A 291 -3.87 2.66 3.22
CA CYS A 291 -2.75 2.22 2.41
C CYS A 291 -2.51 3.11 1.18
N LYS A 292 -1.24 3.23 0.82
CA LYS A 292 -0.78 3.94 -0.38
C LYS A 292 -0.70 2.96 -1.55
N ALA A 293 -1.40 3.28 -2.65
CA ALA A 293 -1.29 2.51 -3.88
C ALA A 293 0.14 2.63 -4.44
N ALA A 294 0.74 1.53 -4.86
CA ALA A 294 2.17 1.36 -5.15
C ALA A 294 2.78 2.28 -6.24
N ALA A 295 2.03 3.24 -6.78
CA ALA A 295 2.52 4.30 -7.64
C ALA A 295 2.88 5.52 -6.79
N GLY A 296 4.03 5.49 -6.15
CA GLY A 296 4.61 6.63 -5.45
C GLY A 296 6.09 6.75 -5.79
N ASP A 297 6.49 7.91 -6.29
CA ASP A 297 7.88 8.28 -6.55
C ASP A 297 8.64 8.36 -5.22
N SER A 298 9.26 7.27 -4.76
CA SER A 298 10.40 7.40 -3.85
C SER A 298 11.57 7.96 -4.66
N GLU A 299 12.24 8.99 -4.16
CA GLU A 299 13.29 9.68 -4.92
C GLU A 299 14.48 8.76 -5.22
N PHE A 300 14.73 7.79 -4.34
CA PHE A 300 15.92 6.92 -4.38
C PHE A 300 15.65 5.45 -4.71
N TYR A 301 14.40 5.01 -4.71
CA TYR A 301 14.04 3.60 -4.90
C TYR A 301 12.94 3.46 -5.96
N ASP A 302 12.98 2.37 -6.73
CA ASP A 302 11.98 2.11 -7.79
C ASP A 302 10.62 1.68 -7.24
N THR A 303 10.61 1.02 -6.07
CA THR A 303 9.40 0.47 -5.45
C THR A 303 9.19 1.06 -4.06
N TYR A 304 7.99 1.57 -3.83
CA TYR A 304 7.59 2.05 -2.52
C TYR A 304 7.43 0.90 -1.52
N SER A 305 8.20 0.96 -0.44
CA SER A 305 8.09 0.09 0.73
C SER A 305 8.18 0.93 2.00
N ILE A 306 7.77 0.36 3.14
CA ILE A 306 7.80 1.07 4.42
C ILE A 306 9.25 1.42 4.83
N THR A 307 10.18 0.52 4.59
CA THR A 307 11.62 0.71 4.85
C THR A 307 12.25 1.70 3.87
N ALA A 308 11.91 1.64 2.57
CA ALA A 308 12.37 2.64 1.60
C ALA A 308 11.91 4.05 2.00
N CYS A 309 10.65 4.21 2.40
CA CYS A 309 10.11 5.49 2.88
C CYS A 309 10.85 6.00 4.13
N ARG A 310 11.14 5.10 5.08
CA ARG A 310 11.85 5.47 6.31
C ARG A 310 13.28 5.94 6.02
N ILE A 311 14.02 5.17 5.22
CA ILE A 311 15.40 5.52 4.82
C ILE A 311 15.43 6.85 4.06
N ASP A 312 14.47 7.07 3.16
CA ASP A 312 14.33 8.33 2.42
C ASP A 312 14.09 9.51 3.37
N CYS A 313 13.18 9.34 4.34
CA CYS A 313 12.90 10.36 5.34
C CYS A 313 14.12 10.69 6.22
N GLU A 314 14.81 9.67 6.74
CA GLU A 314 16.03 9.81 7.53
C GLU A 314 17.14 10.50 6.73
N THR A 315 17.30 10.13 5.45
CA THR A 315 18.29 10.73 4.55
C THR A 315 18.00 12.21 4.33
N ARG A 316 16.76 12.57 4.01
CA ARG A 316 16.36 13.96 3.80
C ARG A 316 16.55 14.80 5.07
N TYR A 317 16.18 14.25 6.22
CA TYR A 317 16.34 14.93 7.51
C TYR A 317 17.82 15.23 7.84
N LEU A 318 18.72 14.26 7.62
CA LEU A 318 20.15 14.48 7.84
C LEU A 318 20.77 15.46 6.83
N VAL A 319 20.35 15.41 5.57
CA VAL A 319 20.84 16.35 4.55
C VAL A 319 20.38 17.77 4.87
N GLU A 320 19.15 17.96 5.35
CA GLU A 320 18.60 19.27 5.74
C GLU A 320 19.29 19.86 6.99
N ASN A 321 19.64 19.03 7.98
CA ASN A 321 20.20 19.50 9.26
C ASN A 321 21.73 19.47 9.35
N CYS A 322 22.37 18.48 8.74
CA CYS A 322 23.82 18.23 8.84
C CYS A 322 24.56 18.40 7.51
N ASN A 323 23.86 18.66 6.39
CA ASN A 323 24.42 18.85 5.04
C ASN A 323 25.26 17.67 4.52
N CYS A 324 25.08 16.49 5.11
CA CYS A 324 25.79 15.26 4.78
C CYS A 324 24.85 14.07 4.96
N ARG A 325 25.25 12.91 4.43
CA ARG A 325 24.54 11.64 4.64
C ARG A 325 25.46 10.57 5.19
N MET A 326 24.87 9.58 5.84
CA MET A 326 25.60 8.41 6.34
C MET A 326 25.91 7.43 5.21
N VAL A 327 26.83 6.50 5.46
CA VAL A 327 27.32 5.54 4.45
C VAL A 327 26.22 4.64 3.87
N HIS A 328 25.25 4.23 4.68
CA HIS A 328 24.13 3.37 4.27
C HIS A 328 22.98 4.12 3.59
N MET A 329 22.99 5.46 3.61
CA MET A 329 21.91 6.27 3.06
C MET A 329 22.10 6.48 1.55
N PRO A 330 21.02 6.41 0.75
CA PRO A 330 21.10 6.67 -0.68
C PRO A 330 21.30 8.17 -1.00
N GLY A 331 21.46 8.48 -2.29
CA GLY A 331 21.55 9.84 -2.81
C GLY A 331 22.97 10.35 -3.08
N ASP A 332 23.05 11.58 -3.61
CA ASP A 332 24.29 12.19 -4.10
C ASP A 332 24.95 13.17 -3.11
N ALA A 333 24.37 13.35 -1.93
CA ALA A 333 24.96 14.17 -0.87
C ALA A 333 26.34 13.62 -0.45
N PRO A 334 27.26 14.47 0.05
CA PRO A 334 28.55 14.00 0.53
C PRO A 334 28.40 13.12 1.79
N TYR A 335 29.31 12.16 1.94
CA TYR A 335 29.38 11.35 3.16
C TYR A 335 29.83 12.19 4.35
N CYS A 336 29.19 12.02 5.51
CA CYS A 336 29.57 12.69 6.75
C CYS A 336 30.99 12.31 7.18
N THR A 337 31.74 13.26 7.74
CA THR A 337 33.03 12.99 8.39
C THR A 337 32.83 12.39 9.78
N PRO A 338 33.82 11.70 10.38
CA PRO A 338 33.70 11.16 11.75
C PRO A 338 33.30 12.21 12.79
N GLU A 339 33.78 13.45 12.66
CA GLU A 339 33.36 14.56 13.53
C GLU A 339 31.86 14.88 13.35
N GLN A 340 31.37 14.93 12.10
CA GLN A 340 29.95 15.17 11.81
C GLN A 340 29.04 14.04 12.27
N TYR A 341 29.52 12.79 12.25
CA TYR A 341 28.80 11.65 12.81
C TYR A 341 28.46 11.92 14.29
N LYS A 342 29.49 12.18 15.09
CA LYS A 342 29.38 12.41 16.53
C LYS A 342 28.66 13.70 16.91
N GLU A 343 28.97 14.81 16.22
CA GLU A 343 28.45 16.13 16.61
C GLU A 343 27.05 16.42 16.09
N CYS A 344 26.63 15.78 14.98
CA CYS A 344 25.38 16.09 14.30
C CYS A 344 24.55 14.86 13.97
N ALA A 345 25.12 13.90 13.23
CA ALA A 345 24.33 12.87 12.56
C ALA A 345 23.67 11.89 13.54
N ASP A 346 24.41 11.36 14.51
CA ASP A 346 23.84 10.44 15.50
C ASP A 346 22.84 11.16 16.44
N PRO A 347 23.17 12.33 17.06
CA PRO A 347 22.19 13.08 17.86
C PRO A 347 20.93 13.49 17.08
N ALA A 348 21.06 13.79 15.78
CA ALA A 348 19.93 14.15 14.94
C ALA A 348 19.03 12.94 14.66
N LEU A 349 19.60 11.76 14.40
CA LEU A 349 18.80 10.54 14.23
C LEU A 349 18.15 10.11 15.55
N ASP A 350 18.85 10.20 16.69
CA ASP A 350 18.28 9.89 18.00
C ASP A 350 17.09 10.81 18.30
N PHE A 351 17.25 12.11 18.03
CA PHE A 351 16.15 13.07 18.17
C PHE A 351 14.98 12.74 17.22
N LEU A 352 15.26 12.31 15.99
CA LEU A 352 14.23 11.91 15.04
C LEU A 352 13.45 10.70 15.54
N VAL A 353 14.11 9.68 16.10
CA VAL A 353 13.45 8.51 16.67
C VAL A 353 12.60 8.86 17.89
N GLU A 354 13.05 9.79 18.75
CA GLU A 354 12.26 10.25 19.90
C GLU A 354 11.05 11.12 19.51
N LYS A 355 11.13 11.85 18.39
CA LYS A 355 10.10 12.79 17.89
C LYS A 355 9.38 12.31 16.62
N ASP A 356 9.53 11.03 16.28
CA ASP A 356 9.24 10.43 14.97
C ASP A 356 7.80 10.69 14.46
N ASN A 357 6.86 10.84 15.39
CA ASN A 357 5.42 10.87 15.11
C ASN A 357 4.93 12.02 14.22
N GLU A 358 5.72 13.10 14.02
CA GLU A 358 5.30 14.24 13.18
C GLU A 358 6.12 14.41 11.89
N TYR A 359 7.38 13.95 11.86
CA TYR A 359 8.30 14.21 10.74
C TYR A 359 8.32 13.10 9.69
N CYS A 360 8.28 11.83 10.10
CA CYS A 360 8.38 10.69 9.20
C CYS A 360 7.12 9.83 9.22
N VAL A 361 6.02 10.36 8.67
CA VAL A 361 4.78 9.59 8.51
C VAL A 361 4.85 8.77 7.22
N CYS A 362 5.20 7.49 7.36
CA CYS A 362 5.20 6.54 6.25
C CYS A 362 3.93 5.68 6.26
N GLU A 363 3.11 5.85 5.22
CA GLU A 363 1.92 5.03 5.00
C GLU A 363 2.30 3.62 4.54
N MET A 364 1.49 2.62 4.93
CA MET A 364 1.75 1.25 4.52
C MET A 364 1.38 1.05 3.03
N PRO A 365 2.17 0.30 2.24
CA PRO A 365 1.77 -0.04 0.87
C PRO A 365 0.56 -0.96 0.86
N CYS A 366 -0.28 -0.88 -0.17
CA CYS A 366 -1.44 -1.76 -0.28
C CYS A 366 -1.07 -3.23 -0.53
N ASN A 367 0.11 -3.50 -1.11
CA ASN A 367 0.59 -4.86 -1.34
C ASN A 367 1.91 -5.05 -0.58
N VAL A 368 1.94 -5.98 0.37
CA VAL A 368 3.13 -6.26 1.17
C VAL A 368 3.35 -7.76 1.23
N THR A 369 4.59 -8.18 1.00
CA THR A 369 5.04 -9.57 1.20
C THR A 369 5.87 -9.64 2.47
N ARG A 370 5.46 -10.48 3.42
CA ARG A 370 6.18 -10.75 4.68
C ARG A 370 6.59 -12.21 4.75
N TYR A 371 7.60 -12.48 5.55
CA TYR A 371 8.08 -13.83 5.81
C TYR A 371 7.94 -14.11 7.31
N GLY A 372 6.94 -14.92 7.66
CA GLY A 372 6.85 -15.52 8.98
C GLY A 372 8.04 -16.46 9.18
N LYS A 373 8.62 -16.48 10.38
CA LYS A 373 9.81 -17.29 10.67
C LYS A 373 9.70 -17.99 12.02
N GLU A 374 10.06 -19.27 12.05
CA GLU A 374 10.25 -20.06 13.26
C GLU A 374 11.72 -20.49 13.36
N LEU A 375 12.35 -20.22 14.51
CA LEU A 375 13.76 -20.51 14.73
C LEU A 375 13.93 -21.73 15.63
N SER A 376 14.82 -22.64 15.22
CA SER A 376 15.30 -23.73 16.06
C SER A 376 16.81 -23.89 15.91
N MET A 377 17.48 -24.43 16.93
CA MET A 377 18.95 -24.47 16.98
C MET A 377 19.47 -25.83 17.45
N VAL A 378 20.56 -26.28 16.84
CA VAL A 378 21.31 -27.47 17.23
C VAL A 378 22.78 -27.11 17.41
N LYS A 379 23.46 -27.69 18.39
CA LYS A 379 24.88 -27.40 18.66
C LYS A 379 25.80 -27.90 17.55
N ILE A 380 26.73 -27.07 17.11
CA ILE A 380 27.84 -27.42 16.22
C ILE A 380 29.18 -26.95 16.83
N PRO A 381 30.27 -27.72 16.78
CA PRO A 381 30.38 -29.08 16.26
C PRO A 381 29.95 -30.16 17.27
N SER A 382 29.64 -31.35 16.74
CA SER A 382 29.57 -32.56 17.55
C SER A 382 30.98 -32.97 18.01
N LYS A 383 31.08 -33.76 19.09
CA LYS A 383 32.37 -34.30 19.56
C LYS A 383 33.11 -35.10 18.47
N ALA A 384 32.38 -35.73 17.55
CA ALA A 384 32.94 -36.50 16.46
C ALA A 384 33.47 -35.61 15.31
N SER A 385 32.77 -34.51 15.01
CA SER A 385 33.11 -33.61 13.90
C SER A 385 34.09 -32.49 14.28
N ALA A 386 34.27 -32.21 15.57
CA ALA A 386 35.15 -31.14 16.05
C ALA A 386 36.59 -31.25 15.50
N LYS A 387 37.22 -32.42 15.64
CA LYS A 387 38.58 -32.69 15.14
C LYS A 387 38.70 -32.56 13.62
N TYR A 388 37.65 -32.97 12.90
CA TYR A 388 37.63 -32.89 11.45
C TYR A 388 37.59 -31.43 10.98
N LEU A 389 36.70 -30.61 11.56
CA LEU A 389 36.57 -29.20 11.20
C LEU A 389 37.81 -28.40 11.59
N ALA A 390 38.38 -28.65 12.78
CA ALA A 390 39.63 -28.05 13.22
C ALA A 390 40.77 -28.30 12.22
N LYS A 391 40.92 -29.55 11.74
CA LYS A 391 41.93 -29.91 10.73
C LYS A 391 41.62 -29.34 9.35
N LYS A 392 40.34 -29.33 8.94
CA LYS A 392 39.91 -28.86 7.60
C LYS A 392 40.21 -27.37 7.41
N TYR A 393 39.94 -26.55 8.43
CA TYR A 393 40.12 -25.10 8.37
C TYR A 393 41.42 -24.62 9.04
N ASN A 394 42.26 -25.53 9.52
CA ASN A 394 43.52 -25.23 10.21
C ASN A 394 43.34 -24.29 11.42
N LYS A 395 42.34 -24.58 12.26
CA LYS A 395 41.98 -23.81 13.47
C LYS A 395 41.91 -24.72 14.69
N SER A 396 41.91 -24.14 15.89
CA SER A 396 41.77 -24.91 17.15
C SER A 396 40.33 -25.40 17.36
N GLU A 397 40.14 -26.47 18.13
CA GLU A 397 38.79 -26.97 18.45
C GLU A 397 37.95 -25.92 19.19
N GLN A 398 38.59 -25.08 20.02
CA GLN A 398 37.93 -23.97 20.71
C GLN A 398 37.46 -22.90 19.72
N TYR A 399 38.32 -22.51 18.77
CA TYR A 399 37.97 -21.54 17.74
C TYR A 399 36.74 -21.95 16.94
N ILE A 400 36.63 -23.24 16.60
CA ILE A 400 35.49 -23.78 15.86
C ILE A 400 34.18 -23.59 16.65
N GLY A 401 34.20 -23.83 17.96
CA GLY A 401 33.01 -23.67 18.81
C GLY A 401 32.59 -22.22 19.04
N GLU A 402 33.54 -21.28 19.00
CA GLU A 402 33.31 -19.86 19.27
C GLU A 402 33.06 -19.04 17.99
N ASN A 403 33.50 -19.51 16.81
CA ASN A 403 33.44 -18.70 15.59
C ASN A 403 32.58 -19.28 14.47
N ILE A 404 32.41 -20.60 14.39
CA ILE A 404 31.64 -21.21 13.30
C ILE A 404 30.16 -21.22 13.64
N LEU A 405 29.33 -20.73 12.73
CA LEU A 405 27.89 -20.94 12.72
C LEU A 405 27.42 -21.54 11.40
N VAL A 406 26.27 -22.19 11.45
CA VAL A 406 25.57 -22.65 10.25
C VAL A 406 24.17 -22.05 10.26
N LEU A 407 23.76 -21.45 9.16
CA LEU A 407 22.44 -20.88 8.98
C LEU A 407 21.74 -21.60 7.84
N ASP A 408 20.56 -22.14 8.14
CA ASP A 408 19.72 -22.90 7.22
C ASP A 408 18.35 -22.21 7.12
N ILE A 409 18.06 -21.62 5.96
CA ILE A 409 16.82 -20.89 5.68
C ILE A 409 16.05 -21.62 4.59
N PHE A 410 14.85 -22.09 4.92
CA PHE A 410 14.01 -22.87 4.01
C PHE A 410 12.53 -22.56 4.24
N PHE A 411 11.68 -22.99 3.31
CA PHE A 411 10.23 -22.95 3.51
C PHE A 411 9.73 -24.26 4.13
N GLU A 412 8.81 -24.19 5.10
CA GLU A 412 8.23 -25.37 5.75
C GLU A 412 7.50 -26.25 4.73
N ALA A 413 6.56 -25.63 4.02
CA ALA A 413 5.82 -26.21 2.92
C ALA A 413 5.75 -25.20 1.75
N LEU A 414 5.31 -25.67 0.58
CA LEU A 414 5.08 -24.78 -0.56
C LEU A 414 3.65 -24.26 -0.54
N ASN A 415 3.35 -23.45 0.45
CA ASN A 415 2.10 -22.75 0.62
C ASN A 415 2.44 -21.28 0.88
N TYR A 416 1.53 -20.38 0.54
CA TYR A 416 1.60 -19.00 0.97
C TYR A 416 0.26 -18.62 1.58
N GLU A 417 0.33 -17.83 2.65
CA GLU A 417 -0.86 -17.27 3.28
C GLU A 417 -1.22 -15.96 2.58
N THR A 418 -2.47 -15.79 2.19
CA THR A 418 -2.98 -14.51 1.71
C THR A 418 -3.91 -13.91 2.75
N ILE A 419 -3.56 -12.72 3.21
CA ILE A 419 -4.34 -11.91 4.15
C ILE A 419 -4.88 -10.71 3.39
N GLU A 420 -6.11 -10.79 2.90
CA GLU A 420 -6.70 -9.75 2.07
C GLU A 420 -7.84 -9.02 2.79
N GLN A 421 -7.79 -7.68 2.81
CA GLN A 421 -8.91 -6.85 3.22
C GLN A 421 -9.91 -6.74 2.07
N LYS A 422 -11.14 -7.17 2.32
CA LYS A 422 -12.28 -7.09 1.39
C LYS A 422 -13.29 -6.08 1.89
N LYS A 423 -13.89 -5.34 0.95
CA LYS A 423 -15.00 -4.43 1.25
C LYS A 423 -16.17 -5.27 1.75
N ALA A 424 -16.59 -5.05 2.99
CA ALA A 424 -17.68 -5.82 3.60
C ALA A 424 -19.03 -5.42 2.99
N TYR A 425 -19.13 -4.17 2.55
CA TYR A 425 -20.34 -3.62 1.97
C TYR A 425 -20.02 -2.73 0.77
N GLU A 426 -20.52 -3.13 -0.39
CA GLU A 426 -20.32 -2.43 -1.66
C GLU A 426 -21.60 -1.69 -2.08
N VAL A 427 -21.47 -0.80 -3.07
CA VAL A 427 -22.61 -0.07 -3.65
C VAL A 427 -23.69 -1.02 -4.16
N ALA A 428 -23.30 -2.16 -4.74
CA ALA A 428 -24.24 -3.19 -5.17
C ALA A 428 -25.06 -3.76 -4.00
N GLY A 429 -24.42 -4.00 -2.85
CA GLY A 429 -25.09 -4.43 -1.62
C GLY A 429 -26.05 -3.37 -1.08
N LEU A 430 -25.64 -2.09 -1.10
CA LEU A 430 -26.49 -0.97 -0.69
C LEU A 430 -27.75 -0.86 -1.55
N LEU A 431 -27.61 -0.91 -2.88
CA LEU A 431 -28.74 -0.84 -3.79
C LEU A 431 -29.67 -2.06 -3.66
N GLY A 432 -29.10 -3.25 -3.44
CA GLY A 432 -29.85 -4.47 -3.17
C GLY A 432 -30.69 -4.38 -1.89
N ASP A 433 -30.10 -3.92 -0.79
CA ASP A 433 -30.80 -3.79 0.49
C ASP A 433 -31.87 -2.70 0.47
N ILE A 434 -31.57 -1.52 -0.08
CA ILE A 434 -32.55 -0.43 -0.21
C ILE A 434 -33.69 -0.86 -1.15
N GLY A 435 -33.35 -1.40 -2.32
CA GLY A 435 -34.34 -1.86 -3.29
C GLY A 435 -35.24 -2.97 -2.74
N GLY A 436 -34.66 -3.94 -2.03
CA GLY A 436 -35.39 -5.02 -1.37
C GLY A 436 -36.33 -4.50 -0.28
N GLN A 437 -35.88 -3.55 0.56
CA GLN A 437 -36.71 -2.96 1.60
C GLN A 437 -37.83 -2.07 1.02
N MET A 438 -37.53 -1.25 0.01
CA MET A 438 -38.53 -0.45 -0.69
C MET A 438 -39.62 -1.31 -1.34
N GLY A 439 -39.22 -2.42 -1.98
CA GLY A 439 -40.14 -3.41 -2.54
C GLY A 439 -41.00 -4.09 -1.48
N LEU A 440 -40.40 -4.48 -0.34
CA LEU A 440 -41.09 -5.18 0.75
C LEU A 440 -42.13 -4.31 1.49
N PHE A 441 -41.78 -3.07 1.84
CA PHE A 441 -42.61 -2.23 2.72
C PHE A 441 -43.71 -1.46 1.98
N ILE A 442 -43.40 -0.93 0.80
CA ILE A 442 -44.31 -0.03 0.06
C ILE A 442 -44.60 -0.50 -1.37
N GLY A 443 -43.91 -1.55 -1.85
CA GLY A 443 -44.05 -2.03 -3.23
C GLY A 443 -43.48 -1.06 -4.27
N ALA A 444 -42.60 -0.15 -3.84
CA ALA A 444 -42.08 0.91 -4.70
C ALA A 444 -40.78 0.50 -5.37
N SER A 445 -40.58 1.04 -6.56
CA SER A 445 -39.29 1.05 -7.26
C SER A 445 -38.83 2.48 -7.48
N ILE A 446 -37.66 2.66 -8.10
CA ILE A 446 -37.21 3.98 -8.55
C ILE A 446 -38.19 4.62 -9.54
N LEU A 447 -38.90 3.81 -10.35
CA LEU A 447 -39.93 4.28 -11.27
C LEU A 447 -41.14 4.84 -10.52
N THR A 448 -41.53 4.22 -9.41
CA THR A 448 -42.61 4.71 -8.54
C THR A 448 -42.28 6.07 -7.93
N VAL A 449 -41.00 6.32 -7.59
CA VAL A 449 -40.55 7.62 -7.11
C VAL A 449 -40.62 8.69 -8.22
N LEU A 450 -40.22 8.34 -9.44
CA LEU A 450 -40.36 9.23 -10.61
C LEU A 450 -41.83 9.54 -10.92
N GLU A 451 -42.72 8.56 -10.80
CA GLU A 451 -44.17 8.71 -10.96
C GLU A 451 -44.75 9.74 -9.97
N LEU A 452 -44.32 9.70 -8.70
CA LEU A 452 -44.69 10.71 -7.70
C LEU A 452 -44.18 12.10 -8.03
N PHE A 453 -42.94 12.21 -8.55
CA PHE A 453 -42.37 13.50 -8.96
C PHE A 453 -43.10 14.10 -10.17
N ASP A 454 -43.49 13.28 -11.15
CA ASP A 454 -44.24 13.73 -12.32
C ASP A 454 -45.62 14.27 -11.91
N TYR A 455 -46.34 13.54 -11.05
CA TYR A 455 -47.59 14.02 -10.48
C TYR A 455 -47.42 15.31 -9.67
N ALA A 456 -46.39 15.38 -8.81
CA ALA A 456 -46.09 16.59 -8.05
C ALA A 456 -45.78 17.78 -8.96
N TYR A 457 -45.03 17.56 -10.05
CA TYR A 457 -44.71 18.57 -11.05
C TYR A 457 -45.97 19.13 -11.72
N GLU A 458 -46.88 18.27 -12.19
CA GLU A 458 -48.12 18.72 -12.85
C GLU A 458 -49.04 19.50 -11.87
N VAL A 459 -49.10 19.07 -10.61
CA VAL A 459 -49.84 19.80 -9.56
C VAL A 459 -49.21 21.17 -9.28
N ILE A 460 -47.88 21.26 -9.19
CA ILE A 460 -47.15 22.52 -8.94
C ILE A 460 -47.33 23.47 -10.11
N LYS A 461 -47.15 22.99 -11.35
CA LYS A 461 -47.37 23.73 -12.59
C LYS A 461 -48.78 24.31 -12.64
N HIS A 462 -49.81 23.51 -12.36
CA HIS A 462 -51.19 24.00 -12.31
C HIS A 462 -51.40 25.06 -11.22
N ARG A 463 -50.86 24.87 -10.00
CA ARG A 463 -50.94 25.87 -8.92
C ARG A 463 -50.22 27.19 -9.25
N LEU A 464 -49.07 27.13 -9.93
CA LEU A 464 -48.32 28.30 -10.39
C LEU A 464 -49.06 29.02 -11.53
N CYS A 465 -49.63 28.30 -12.49
CA CYS A 465 -50.48 28.87 -13.54
C CYS A 465 -51.74 29.55 -12.97
N ARG A 466 -52.32 29.01 -11.90
CA ARG A 466 -53.48 29.60 -11.21
C ARG A 466 -53.11 30.87 -10.43
N ARG A 467 -51.91 30.94 -9.84
CA ARG A 467 -51.37 32.18 -9.23
C ARG A 467 -51.01 33.24 -10.29
N GLY A 468 -50.47 32.85 -11.44
CA GLY A 468 -50.20 33.76 -12.57
C GLY A 468 -51.46 34.33 -13.24
N LYS A 469 -52.59 33.61 -13.19
CA LYS A 469 -53.89 34.06 -13.74
C LYS A 469 -54.77 34.87 -12.76
N CYS A 470 -54.34 35.08 -11.52
CA CYS A 470 -55.09 35.92 -10.55
C CYS A 470 -54.76 37.42 -10.62
N HIS A 471 -53.93 37.88 -11.57
CA HIS A 471 -53.65 39.32 -11.75
C HIS A 471 -54.25 39.96 -13.03
N LYS A 472 -54.98 39.19 -13.85
CA LYS A 472 -55.75 39.71 -14.98
C LYS A 472 -57.21 39.30 -14.86
N ASN A 473 -57.94 39.83 -13.87
CA ASN A 473 -59.42 39.88 -13.91
C ASN A 473 -60.02 40.82 -12.85
N HIS A 474 -59.45 42.01 -12.65
CA HIS A 474 -60.11 43.05 -11.84
C HIS A 474 -60.07 44.46 -12.43
N LYS A 475 -59.90 44.60 -13.75
CA LYS A 475 -59.98 45.92 -14.40
C LYS A 475 -60.52 45.84 -15.83
N ARG A 476 -61.81 45.55 -15.97
CA ARG A 476 -62.60 45.98 -17.14
C ARG A 476 -64.10 45.80 -16.88
N ASN A 477 -64.69 46.80 -16.23
CA ASN A 477 -66.12 47.09 -16.32
C ASN A 477 -66.28 48.59 -16.12
N ASN A 478 -66.16 49.36 -17.22
CA ASN A 478 -66.89 50.59 -17.49
C ASN A 478 -66.40 51.19 -18.80
N THR A 479 -67.24 51.21 -19.84
CA THR A 479 -67.71 52.42 -20.55
C THR A 479 -68.34 52.07 -21.90
N ASP A 480 -69.45 52.76 -22.14
CA ASP A 480 -70.30 52.73 -23.34
C ASP A 480 -69.56 52.99 -24.65
N LYS A 481 -70.00 52.34 -25.73
CA LYS A 481 -70.84 52.94 -26.79
C LYS A 481 -70.97 51.96 -27.96
N GLY A 482 -72.19 51.78 -28.43
CA GLY A 482 -72.49 51.07 -29.66
C GLY A 482 -72.33 51.93 -30.92
N ILE A 483 -72.56 51.24 -32.04
CA ILE A 483 -73.02 51.69 -33.36
C ILE A 483 -71.96 51.80 -34.49
N ALA A 484 -72.30 51.02 -35.53
CA ALA A 484 -72.15 51.23 -36.98
C ALA A 484 -71.03 50.52 -37.76
N LEU A 485 -71.53 49.83 -38.79
CA LEU A 485 -70.92 49.19 -39.95
C LEU A 485 -70.20 50.20 -40.86
N SER A 486 -69.15 49.77 -41.58
CA SER A 486 -69.07 49.82 -43.07
C SER A 486 -67.64 49.52 -43.60
N MET A 487 -67.64 49.06 -44.85
CA MET A 487 -66.61 48.58 -45.79
C MET A 487 -65.41 49.50 -46.12
N ASP A 488 -64.33 48.81 -46.52
CA ASP A 488 -63.29 49.07 -47.55
C ASP A 488 -62.46 50.37 -47.55
N ASP A 489 -61.12 50.22 -47.48
CA ASP A 489 -60.17 50.41 -48.60
C ASP A 489 -58.71 50.74 -48.14
N VAL A 490 -57.79 49.86 -48.52
CA VAL A 490 -56.59 50.11 -49.39
C VAL A 490 -55.36 50.94 -48.90
N LYS A 491 -54.23 50.20 -48.89
CA LYS A 491 -52.83 50.51 -49.29
C LYS A 491 -51.92 51.47 -48.48
N ARG A 492 -50.78 50.90 -48.06
CA ARG A 492 -49.35 51.15 -48.48
C ARG A 492 -48.44 50.60 -47.36
N HIS A 493 -47.32 49.89 -47.52
CA HIS A 493 -46.31 49.74 -48.58
C HIS A 493 -45.57 48.38 -48.40
N ASN A 494 -45.17 47.75 -49.50
CA ASN A 494 -44.01 46.84 -49.64
C ASN A 494 -42.87 47.65 -50.34
N PRO A 495 -41.57 47.23 -50.45
CA PRO A 495 -41.17 45.87 -50.88
C PRO A 495 -39.75 45.30 -50.52
N CYS A 496 -39.57 44.01 -50.88
CA CYS A 496 -38.35 43.30 -51.39
C CYS A 496 -37.16 42.98 -50.44
N GLU A 497 -36.41 41.87 -50.52
CA GLU A 497 -36.37 40.70 -51.43
C GLU A 497 -35.44 39.58 -50.88
N SER A 498 -35.79 38.31 -51.19
CA SER A 498 -34.95 37.13 -51.61
C SER A 498 -33.74 36.67 -50.75
N ILE A 499 -33.53 35.37 -50.47
CA ILE A 499 -33.15 34.32 -51.43
C ILE A 499 -33.50 32.88 -50.94
N ARG A 500 -34.03 32.11 -51.91
CA ARG A 500 -34.13 30.64 -52.14
C ARG A 500 -33.19 29.69 -51.36
N GLY A 501 -33.50 28.40 -51.14
CA GLY A 501 -34.53 27.54 -51.72
C GLY A 501 -34.61 26.12 -51.10
N HIS A 502 -35.73 25.46 -51.42
CA HIS A 502 -36.18 24.08 -51.13
C HIS A 502 -35.41 22.98 -51.94
N PRO A 503 -35.76 21.65 -51.91
CA PRO A 503 -36.89 20.92 -51.29
C PRO A 503 -36.57 19.54 -50.64
N ALA A 504 -37.66 18.90 -50.21
CA ALA A 504 -37.85 17.61 -49.53
C ALA A 504 -37.61 16.32 -50.35
N GLY A 505 -37.32 15.23 -49.61
CA GLY A 505 -37.98 13.90 -49.66
C GLY A 505 -37.77 12.94 -50.85
N MET A 506 -37.23 11.73 -50.58
CA MET A 506 -37.75 10.40 -51.04
C MET A 506 -36.79 9.21 -50.74
N THR A 507 -37.31 8.19 -50.03
CA THR A 507 -37.25 6.71 -50.23
C THR A 507 -35.99 5.95 -50.75
N TYR A 508 -35.58 4.90 -49.99
CA TYR A 508 -35.08 3.50 -50.29
C TYR A 508 -34.21 3.22 -51.58
N ALA A 509 -33.26 2.27 -51.70
CA ALA A 509 -32.66 1.17 -50.92
C ALA A 509 -31.36 0.63 -51.61
N ALA A 510 -30.61 -0.23 -50.88
CA ALA A 510 -29.78 -1.38 -51.32
C ALA A 510 -28.38 -1.24 -52.00
N ASN A 511 -27.45 -2.02 -51.43
CA ASN A 511 -26.24 -2.66 -51.98
C ASN A 511 -24.99 -1.81 -52.32
N ILE A 512 -23.88 -2.12 -51.63
CA ILE A 512 -22.57 -2.50 -52.17
C ILE A 512 -21.68 -3.00 -51.00
N LEU A 513 -21.24 -4.27 -51.08
CA LEU A 513 -20.11 -4.85 -50.34
C LEU A 513 -18.84 -4.75 -51.19
N PRO A 514 -17.64 -4.84 -50.59
CA PRO A 514 -16.83 -6.04 -50.87
C PRO A 514 -16.10 -6.65 -49.64
N HIS A 515 -16.17 -8.00 -49.57
CA HIS A 515 -15.13 -9.03 -49.27
C HIS A 515 -13.74 -8.56 -48.76
N HIS A 516 -13.01 -9.20 -47.81
CA HIS A 516 -12.73 -10.62 -47.42
C HIS A 516 -11.79 -10.59 -46.15
N PRO A 517 -11.31 -11.71 -45.53
CA PRO A 517 -11.71 -13.12 -45.59
C PRO A 517 -11.93 -13.79 -44.21
N ALA A 518 -12.43 -15.04 -44.25
CA ALA A 518 -12.66 -15.93 -43.11
C ALA A 518 -11.67 -17.11 -43.06
N ARG A 519 -11.43 -17.63 -41.85
CA ARG A 519 -11.01 -18.99 -41.42
C ARG A 519 -11.26 -19.02 -39.91
N GLY A 520 -12.28 -19.69 -39.34
CA GLY A 520 -12.62 -21.13 -39.33
C GLY A 520 -12.05 -21.75 -38.04
N THR A 521 -12.69 -22.59 -37.22
CA THR A 521 -13.96 -23.34 -37.19
C THR A 521 -14.02 -24.02 -35.80
N PHE A 522 -15.23 -24.21 -35.24
CA PHE A 522 -15.66 -25.23 -34.24
C PHE A 522 -15.02 -25.14 -32.82
N GLU A 523 -15.65 -25.42 -31.67
CA GLU A 523 -16.71 -26.38 -31.31
C GLU A 523 -17.34 -26.05 -29.92
N ASP A 524 -18.64 -26.32 -29.81
CA ASP A 524 -19.44 -26.85 -28.69
C ASP A 524 -19.50 -26.25 -27.27
N PHE A 525 -20.74 -25.85 -26.94
CA PHE A 525 -21.34 -25.88 -25.61
C PHE A 525 -21.87 -27.28 -25.30
N THR A 526 -21.30 -27.95 -24.29
CA THR A 526 -22.02 -28.87 -23.39
C THR A 526 -21.32 -28.93 -22.03
N CYS A 527 -21.95 -28.32 -21.03
CA CYS A 527 -22.20 -28.78 -19.66
C CYS A 527 -22.61 -27.57 -18.80
#